data_AF-A0A545ANC3-F1
#
_entry.id   AF-A0A545ANC3-F1
#
_cell.length_a   1.000
_cell.length_b   1.000
_cell.length_c   1.000
_cell.angle_alpha   90.00
_cell.angle_beta   90.00
_cell.angle_gamma   90.00
#
_symmetry.space_group_name_H-M   'P 1'
#
loop_
_entity.id
_entity.type
_entity.pdbx_description
1 polymer ?
#
loop_
_entity_poly.entity_id
_entity_poly.type
_entity_poly.pdbx_seq_one_letter_code
_entity_poly.pdbx_strand_id
1 'polypeptide(L)'
;MTAGDDATIVDAVFAQTREGCYRLTRVHHIAGRVLRVDVDRDYYPFQSHARAEILAPSLTWTVLAYVPPAEWHRQTPVRHADAGTLAPIANLLLERALRILPASP
;
A
#
# COMPACT_ATOMS: atom_id res chain seq x y z
N MET A 1 -16.37 24.09 -6.25
CA MET A 1 -16.98 22.76 -6.01
C MET A 1 -15.89 21.72 -6.17
N THR A 2 -15.21 21.36 -5.09
CA THR A 2 -14.24 20.25 -5.07
C THR A 2 -15.02 18.96 -4.84
N ALA A 3 -15.32 18.23 -5.91
CA ALA A 3 -15.83 16.87 -5.79
C ALA A 3 -14.77 16.05 -5.06
N GLY A 4 -15.15 15.49 -3.91
CA GLY A 4 -14.23 14.75 -3.06
C GLY A 4 -13.65 13.54 -3.78
N ASP A 5 -12.35 13.59 -4.05
CA ASP A 5 -11.49 12.41 -4.22
C ASP A 5 -11.32 11.71 -2.87
N ASP A 6 -12.44 11.32 -2.25
CA ASP A 6 -12.40 10.66 -0.95
C ASP A 6 -11.98 9.20 -1.18
N ALA A 7 -10.71 8.93 -0.94
CA ALA A 7 -10.14 7.60 -1.02
C ALA A 7 -10.70 6.71 0.09
N THR A 8 -11.88 6.14 -0.13
CA THR A 8 -12.52 5.26 0.84
C THR A 8 -11.82 3.91 0.89
N ILE A 9 -11.38 3.49 2.07
CA ILE A 9 -10.91 2.12 2.30
C ILE A 9 -12.13 1.19 2.25
N VAL A 10 -12.10 0.23 1.34
CA VAL A 10 -13.15 -0.80 1.21
C VAL A 10 -12.76 -2.11 1.87
N ASP A 11 -11.46 -2.37 1.98
CA ASP A 11 -10.93 -3.53 2.69
C ASP A 11 -9.54 -3.20 3.25
N ALA A 12 -9.23 -3.76 4.41
CA ALA A 12 -7.92 -3.63 5.02
C ALA A 12 -7.60 -4.89 5.83
N VAL A 13 -6.51 -5.54 5.46
CA VAL A 13 -6.05 -6.76 6.11
C VAL A 13 -4.62 -6.56 6.60
N PHE A 14 -4.41 -6.85 7.87
CA PHE A 14 -3.09 -6.94 8.47
C PHE A 14 -2.85 -8.36 8.94
N ALA A 15 -1.65 -8.87 8.68
CA ALA A 15 -1.21 -10.17 9.17
C ALA A 15 0.24 -10.07 9.66
N GLN A 16 0.50 -10.61 10.85
CA GLN A 16 1.84 -10.91 11.31
C GLN A 16 2.00 -12.43 11.33
N THR A 17 2.85 -12.99 10.47
CA THR A 17 3.03 -14.44 10.35
C THR A 17 4.04 -14.98 11.36
N ARG A 18 5.08 -14.19 11.65
CA ARG A 18 6.09 -14.46 12.68
C ARG A 18 6.75 -13.13 13.10
N GLU A 19 7.65 -13.19 14.08
CA GLU A 19 8.41 -12.00 14.49
C GLU A 19 9.17 -11.41 13.29
N GLY A 20 8.99 -10.11 13.06
CA GLY A 20 9.55 -9.41 11.91
C GLY A 20 8.95 -9.76 10.55
N CYS A 21 7.91 -10.59 10.44
CA CYS A 21 7.26 -10.84 9.16
C CYS A 21 5.80 -10.41 9.24
N TYR A 22 5.49 -9.28 8.61
CA TYR A 22 4.16 -8.70 8.65
C TYR A 22 3.81 -7.99 7.36
N ARG A 23 2.52 -8.06 7.01
CA ARG A 23 1.96 -7.55 5.77
C ARG A 23 0.72 -6.72 6.05
N LEU A 24 0.60 -5.61 5.34
CA LEU A 24 -0.57 -4.77 5.29
C LEU A 24 -1.03 -4.67 3.84
N THR A 25 -2.28 -5.05 3.61
CA THR A 25 -2.97 -4.80 2.35
C THR A 25 -4.15 -3.89 2.62
N ARG A 26 -4.26 -2.80 1.85
CA ARG A 26 -5.43 -1.91 1.86
C ARG A 26 -5.98 -1.77 0.46
N VAL A 27 -7.28 -1.91 0.31
CA VAL A 27 -7.99 -1.69 -0.94
C VAL A 27 -8.82 -0.42 -0.81
N HIS A 28 -8.70 0.46 -1.79
CA HIS A 28 -9.36 1.76 -1.83
C HIS A 28 -10.22 1.87 -3.10
N HIS A 29 -11.39 2.50 -2.96
CA HIS A 29 -12.15 3.00 -4.10
C HIS A 29 -11.88 4.50 -4.26
N ILE A 30 -11.43 4.91 -5.44
CA ILE A 30 -11.09 6.30 -5.76
C ILE A 30 -11.57 6.61 -7.18
N ALA A 31 -12.48 7.57 -7.33
CA ALA A 31 -13.00 8.01 -8.64
C ALA A 31 -13.42 6.84 -9.57
N GLY A 32 -14.12 5.84 -9.01
CA GLY A 32 -14.58 4.66 -9.76
C GLY A 32 -13.48 3.63 -10.09
N ARG A 33 -12.25 3.84 -9.61
CA ARG A 33 -11.11 2.91 -9.76
C ARG A 33 -10.86 2.20 -8.44
N VAL A 34 -10.33 0.98 -8.53
CA VAL A 34 -9.90 0.21 -7.36
C VAL A 34 -8.38 0.27 -7.28
N LEU A 35 -7.87 0.71 -6.13
CA LEU A 35 -6.45 0.71 -5.81
C LEU A 35 -6.15 -0.26 -4.69
N ARG A 36 -5.02 -0.94 -4.78
CA ARG A 36 -4.49 -1.80 -3.73
C ARG A 36 -3.13 -1.28 -3.31
N VAL A 37 -2.97 -1.01 -2.03
CA VAL A 37 -1.67 -0.78 -1.41
C VAL A 37 -1.27 -2.08 -0.73
N ASP A 38 -0.11 -2.62 -1.12
CA ASP A 38 0.42 -3.88 -0.64
C ASP A 38 1.83 -3.66 -0.11
N VAL A 39 1.97 -3.83 1.20
CA VAL A 39 3.25 -3.66 1.91
C VAL A 39 3.55 -4.94 2.66
N ASP A 40 4.60 -5.62 2.26
CA ASP A 40 5.11 -6.83 2.89
C ASP A 40 6.50 -6.56 3.45
N ARG A 41 6.64 -6.74 4.76
CA ARG A 41 7.90 -6.66 5.48
C ARG A 41 8.29 -8.06 5.88
N ASP A 42 9.33 -8.60 5.25
CA ASP A 42 9.99 -9.82 5.69
C ASP A 42 11.18 -9.51 6.61
N TYR A 43 11.71 -10.52 7.29
CA TYR A 43 12.99 -10.45 7.99
C TYR A 43 14.09 -9.83 7.13
N TYR A 44 14.17 -10.25 5.87
CA TYR A 44 15.18 -9.77 4.94
C TYR A 44 14.66 -8.64 4.04
N PRO A 45 15.36 -7.50 3.94
CA PRO A 45 14.93 -6.37 3.11
C PRO A 45 14.70 -6.75 1.64
N PHE A 46 15.53 -7.64 1.08
CA PHE A 46 15.43 -8.05 -0.33
C PHE A 46 14.20 -8.91 -0.63
N GLN A 47 13.52 -9.45 0.39
CA GLN A 47 12.25 -10.19 0.25
C GLN A 47 11.04 -9.31 0.52
N SER A 48 11.25 -8.07 0.98
CA SER A 48 10.19 -7.13 1.32
C SER A 48 9.77 -6.34 0.08
N HIS A 49 8.54 -5.84 0.06
CA HIS A 49 8.06 -4.93 -0.99
C HIS A 49 7.04 -3.93 -0.46
N ALA A 50 6.95 -2.78 -1.11
CA ALA A 50 5.92 -1.79 -0.85
C ALA A 50 5.47 -1.18 -2.17
N ARG A 51 4.21 -1.44 -2.56
CA ARG A 51 3.66 -0.99 -3.83
C ARG A 51 2.21 -0.53 -3.73
N ALA A 52 1.84 0.40 -4.59
CA ALA A 52 0.46 0.76 -4.90
C ALA A 52 0.16 0.29 -6.31
N GLU A 53 -0.98 -0.36 -6.47
CA GLU A 53 -1.43 -0.96 -7.71
C GLU A 53 -2.85 -0.50 -8.03
N ILE A 54 -3.18 -0.36 -9.31
CA ILE A 54 -4.54 -0.13 -9.78
C ILE A 54 -5.08 -1.38 -10.45
N LEU A 55 -6.36 -1.67 -10.25
CA LEU A 55 -7.07 -2.70 -10.99
C LEU A 55 -7.39 -2.17 -12.39
N ALA A 56 -6.71 -2.71 -13.40
CA ALA A 56 -6.98 -2.40 -14.80
C ALA A 56 -8.29 -3.05 -15.29
N PRO A 57 -8.92 -2.55 -16.37
CA PRO A 57 -10.13 -3.16 -16.95
C PRO A 57 -9.96 -4.63 -17.35
N SER A 58 -8.72 -5.06 -17.64
CA SER A 58 -8.34 -6.45 -17.88
C SER A 58 -8.32 -7.34 -16.62
N LEU A 59 -8.76 -6.81 -15.47
CA LEU A 59 -8.74 -7.49 -14.16
C LEU A 59 -7.33 -7.86 -13.69
N THR A 60 -6.34 -7.06 -14.08
CA THR A 60 -4.93 -7.21 -13.70
C THR A 60 -4.50 -6.04 -12.82
N TRP A 61 -3.65 -6.32 -11.83
CA TRP A 61 -3.05 -5.28 -10.99
C TRP A 61 -1.83 -4.69 -11.69
N THR A 62 -1.88 -3.38 -11.93
CA THR A 62 -0.78 -2.62 -12.53
C THR A 62 -0.14 -1.73 -11.48
N VAL A 63 1.18 -1.83 -11.28
CA VAL A 63 1.92 -1.01 -10.32
C VAL A 63 1.91 0.45 -10.77
N LEU A 64 1.43 1.33 -9.90
CA LEU A 64 1.50 2.79 -10.07
C LEU A 64 2.65 3.41 -9.29
N ALA A 65 2.85 2.96 -8.05
CA ALA A 65 3.91 3.47 -7.19
C ALA A 65 4.63 2.33 -6.49
N TYR A 66 5.92 2.52 -6.26
CA TYR A 66 6.78 1.59 -5.55
C TYR A 66 7.74 2.37 -4.65
N VAL A 67 8.05 1.81 -3.49
CA VAL A 67 9.10 2.30 -2.60
C VAL A 67 10.05 1.15 -2.31
N PRO A 68 11.35 1.26 -2.66
CA PRO A 68 12.30 0.19 -2.41
C PRO A 68 12.47 -0.06 -0.91
N PRO A 69 12.66 -1.32 -0.47
CA PRO A 69 12.86 -1.66 0.94
C PRO A 69 13.93 -0.84 1.65
N ALA A 70 15.01 -0.47 0.94
CA ALA A 70 16.08 0.35 1.50
C ALA A 70 15.62 1.70 2.08
N GLU A 71 14.48 2.24 1.63
CA GLU A 71 13.95 3.54 2.08
C GLU A 71 13.05 3.44 3.33
N TRP A 72 12.50 2.26 3.65
CA TRP A 72 11.47 2.14 4.71
C TRP A 72 11.65 0.93 5.64
N HIS A 73 12.40 -0.09 5.21
CA HIS A 73 12.65 -1.29 6.00
C HIS A 73 13.64 -0.98 7.12
N ARG A 74 13.15 -1.03 8.37
CA ARG A 74 14.02 -0.89 9.54
C ARG A 74 14.80 -2.18 9.78
N GLN A 75 16.11 -2.04 10.04
CA GLN A 75 16.99 -3.16 10.37
C GLN A 75 16.50 -3.98 11.57
N THR A 76 15.98 -3.30 12.61
CA THR A 76 15.37 -3.97 13.76
C THR A 76 13.84 -4.09 13.56
N PRO A 77 13.28 -5.30 13.48
CA PRO A 77 11.84 -5.49 13.40
C PRO A 77 11.12 -5.05 14.68
N VAL A 78 9.86 -4.65 14.53
CA VAL A 78 8.94 -4.55 15.66
C VAL A 78 8.50 -5.97 16.06
N ARG A 79 8.55 -6.28 17.36
CA ARG A 79 8.17 -7.61 17.88
C ARG A 79 6.67 -7.88 17.77
N HIS A 80 5.86 -6.89 18.17
CA HIS A 80 4.41 -6.90 18.08
C HIS A 80 3.98 -5.82 17.11
N ALA A 81 3.88 -6.20 15.82
CA ALA A 81 3.50 -5.26 14.78
C ALA A 81 1.96 -5.24 14.65
N ASP A 82 1.45 -4.11 14.21
CA ASP A 82 0.04 -3.90 13.87
C ASP A 82 -0.08 -3.16 12.54
N ALA A 83 -1.32 -2.91 12.10
CA ALA A 83 -1.57 -2.13 10.89
C ALA A 83 -0.97 -0.71 10.96
N GLY A 84 -0.84 -0.12 12.15
CA GLY A 84 -0.22 1.19 12.38
C GLY A 84 1.28 1.19 12.08
N THR A 85 1.94 0.04 12.25
CA THR A 85 3.37 -0.13 11.96
C THR A 85 3.69 0.08 10.47
N LEU A 86 2.81 -0.37 9.57
CA LEU A 86 2.96 -0.20 8.12
C LEU A 86 2.13 0.95 7.54
N ALA A 87 1.29 1.62 8.35
CA ALA A 87 0.44 2.70 7.89
C ALA A 87 1.20 3.86 7.23
N PRO A 88 2.37 4.33 7.73
CA PRO A 88 3.06 5.47 7.12
C PRO A 88 3.50 5.19 5.68
N ILE A 89 4.07 4.02 5.41
CA ILE A 89 4.52 3.63 4.08
C ILE A 89 3.33 3.35 3.15
N ALA A 90 2.26 2.77 3.69
CA ALA A 90 1.01 2.58 2.94
C ALA A 90 0.37 3.92 2.52
N ASN A 91 0.37 4.91 3.42
CA ASN A 91 -0.15 6.25 3.13
C ASN A 91 0.71 6.97 2.08
N LEU A 92 2.04 6.90 2.19
CA LEU A 92 2.96 7.47 1.19
C LEU A 92 2.71 6.87 -0.20
N LEU A 93 2.50 5.56 -0.28
CA LEU A 93 2.19 4.85 -1.52
C LEU A 93 0.85 5.29 -2.12
N LEU A 94 -0.18 5.44 -1.29
CA LEU A 94 -1.47 5.96 -1.71
C LEU A 94 -1.36 7.38 -2.27
N GLU A 95 -0.68 8.28 -1.56
CA GLU A 95 -0.44 9.66 -2.00
C GLU A 95 0.35 9.73 -3.32
N ARG A 96 1.34 8.84 -3.50
CA ARG A 96 2.08 8.74 -4.77
C ARG A 96 1.18 8.23 -5.90
N ALA A 97 0.36 7.22 -5.66
CA ALA A 97 -0.58 6.70 -6.65
C ALA A 97 -1.60 7.78 -7.06
N LEU A 98 -2.18 8.49 -6.10
CA LEU A 98 -3.13 9.58 -6.33
C LEU A 98 -2.55 10.69 -7.21
N ARG A 99 -1.27 11.02 -7.07
CA ARG A 99 -0.59 12.00 -7.93
C ARG A 99 -0.32 11.52 -9.36
N ILE A 100 -0.22 10.21 -9.56
CA ILE A 100 0.03 9.61 -10.88
C ILE A 100 -1.27 9.42 -11.65
N LEU A 101 -2.37 9.18 -10.94
CA LEU A 101 -3.66 9.02 -11.56
C LEU A 101 -4.07 10.31 -12.28
N PRO A 102 -4.47 10.24 -13.56
CA PRO A 102 -5.04 11.39 -14.22
C PRO A 102 -6.32 11.79 -13.50
N ALA A 103 -6.54 13.11 -13.37
CA ALA A 103 -7.79 13.68 -12.92
C ALA A 103 -8.93 13.01 -13.69
N SER A 104 -10.00 12.64 -12.98
CA SER A 104 -11.16 12.01 -13.64
C SER A 104 -11.67 12.92 -14.76
N PRO A 105 -11.99 12.39 -15.95
CA PRO A 105 -12.78 13.14 -16.93
C PRO A 105 -14.18 13.46 -16.38
#